data_AF-A0A836JTJ4-F1
#
_entry.id   AF-A0A836JTJ4-F1
#
_cell.length_a   1.000
_cell.length_b   1.000
_cell.length_c   1.000
_cell.angle_alpha   90.00
_cell.angle_beta   90.00
_cell.angle_gamma   90.00
#
_symmetry.space_group_name_H-M   'P 1'
#
loop_
_entity.id
_entity.type
_entity.pdbx_description
1 polymer ?
#
loop_
_entity_poly.entity_id
_entity_poly.type
_entity_poly.pdbx_seq_one_letter_code
_entity_poly.pdbx_strand_id
1 'polypeptide(L)'
;MAKSNDTIETSVTKSEKLKEKIYATVFLSTVASISAFAGFARAVAAARKQDPKYFGDGISGIKGIPETGASLAIRALGWGTLYAVTGCGLFFYGIWKLSGATNAEEFKFKMGSLLPKIPKNDPPQSRTEFEGLTDLLTYISEDWGQNKEV
;
A
#
# COMPACT_ATOMS: atom_id res chain seq x y z
N MET A 1 17.86 -42.13 10.00
CA MET A 1 18.64 -40.90 9.73
C MET A 1 17.93 -39.90 8.80
N ALA A 2 16.60 -40.00 8.56
CA ALA A 2 15.90 -39.16 7.58
C ALA A 2 15.51 -37.74 8.06
N LYS A 3 15.39 -37.51 9.37
CA LYS A 3 14.85 -36.25 9.94
C LYS A 3 15.79 -35.04 9.84
N SER A 4 17.07 -35.28 9.57
CA SER A 4 18.09 -34.24 9.41
C SER A 4 17.96 -33.51 8.07
N ASN A 5 17.60 -34.22 7.00
CA ASN A 5 17.68 -33.68 5.64
C ASN A 5 16.47 -32.80 5.29
N ASP A 6 15.25 -33.18 5.71
CA ASP A 6 14.03 -32.37 5.52
C ASP A 6 14.12 -31.00 6.21
N THR A 7 14.75 -30.94 7.38
CA THR A 7 14.85 -29.70 8.17
C THR A 7 15.81 -28.70 7.52
N ILE A 8 16.87 -29.19 6.88
CA ILE A 8 17.85 -28.39 6.17
C ILE A 8 17.26 -27.86 4.86
N GLU A 9 16.62 -28.70 4.05
CA GLU A 9 15.99 -28.26 2.80
C GLU A 9 14.89 -27.23 3.03
N THR A 10 14.04 -27.42 4.05
CA THR A 10 12.99 -26.46 4.40
C THR A 10 13.55 -25.10 4.83
N SER A 11 14.72 -25.08 5.49
CA SER A 11 15.38 -23.84 5.94
C SER A 11 16.10 -23.08 4.82
N VAL A 12 16.67 -23.81 3.86
CA VAL A 12 17.35 -23.24 2.68
C VAL A 12 16.32 -22.66 1.71
N THR A 13 15.26 -23.40 1.37
CA THR A 13 14.19 -22.90 0.49
C THR A 13 13.43 -21.72 1.09
N LYS A 14 13.24 -21.69 2.41
CA LYS A 14 12.66 -20.54 3.12
C LYS A 14 13.59 -19.33 3.04
N SER A 15 14.91 -19.50 3.15
CA SER A 15 15.87 -18.40 3.03
C SER A 15 15.92 -17.80 1.62
N GLU A 16 15.81 -18.60 0.57
CA GLU A 16 15.79 -18.11 -0.82
C GLU A 16 14.51 -17.34 -1.15
N LYS A 17 13.34 -17.89 -0.77
CA LYS A 17 12.06 -17.17 -0.91
C LYS A 17 12.03 -15.87 -0.12
N LEU A 18 12.74 -15.81 1.01
CA LEU A 18 12.84 -14.60 1.82
C LEU A 18 13.73 -13.56 1.15
N LYS A 19 14.85 -13.97 0.56
CA LYS A 19 15.71 -13.09 -0.26
C LYS A 19 14.93 -12.53 -1.45
N GLU A 20 14.23 -13.38 -2.20
CA GLU A 20 13.41 -12.97 -3.34
C GLU A 20 12.31 -11.97 -2.94
N LYS A 21 11.60 -12.24 -1.84
CA LYS A 21 10.60 -11.30 -1.29
C LYS A 21 11.23 -9.98 -0.85
N ILE A 22 12.43 -9.98 -0.27
CA ILE A 22 13.14 -8.76 0.11
C ILE A 22 13.51 -7.96 -1.15
N TYR A 23 14.06 -8.60 -2.18
CA TYR A 23 14.37 -7.94 -3.45
C TYR A 23 13.12 -7.37 -4.13
N ALA A 24 12.03 -8.13 -4.18
CA ALA A 24 10.75 -7.65 -4.70
C ALA A 24 10.20 -6.46 -3.90
N THR A 25 10.32 -6.48 -2.57
CA THR A 25 9.85 -5.39 -1.70
C THR A 25 10.68 -4.12 -1.88
N VAL A 26 12.01 -4.26 -1.97
CA VAL A 26 12.92 -3.13 -2.21
C VAL A 26 12.65 -2.51 -3.58
N PHE A 27 12.46 -3.34 -4.60
CA PHE A 27 12.12 -2.86 -5.95
C PHE A 27 10.78 -2.13 -5.96
N LEU A 28 9.72 -2.75 -5.42
CA LEU A 28 8.37 -2.18 -5.43
C LEU A 28 8.30 -0.88 -4.61
N SER A 29 8.95 -0.82 -3.45
CA SER A 29 9.00 0.41 -2.63
C SER A 29 9.77 1.55 -3.31
N THR A 30 10.83 1.22 -4.04
CA THR A 30 11.57 2.22 -4.84
C THR A 30 10.71 2.76 -5.98
N VAL A 31 10.04 1.90 -6.75
CA VAL A 31 9.16 2.33 -7.85
C VAL A 31 7.96 3.13 -7.31
N ALA A 32 7.35 2.67 -6.22
CA ALA A 32 6.24 3.36 -5.58
C ALA A 32 6.62 4.74 -5.05
N SER A 33 7.78 4.86 -4.38
CA SER A 33 8.25 6.16 -3.89
C SER A 33 8.54 7.12 -5.03
N ILE A 34 9.24 6.68 -6.08
CA ILE A 34 9.50 7.52 -7.27
C ILE A 34 8.18 7.98 -7.90
N SER A 35 7.19 7.11 -8.04
CA SER A 35 5.87 7.44 -8.60
C SER A 35 5.12 8.47 -7.75
N ALA A 36 5.11 8.29 -6.42
CA ALA A 36 4.50 9.23 -5.50
C ALA A 36 5.19 10.61 -5.54
N PHE A 37 6.53 10.63 -5.56
CA PHE A 37 7.30 11.88 -5.68
C PHE A 37 7.06 12.58 -7.01
N ALA A 38 7.03 11.84 -8.13
CA ALA A 38 6.76 12.40 -9.44
C ALA A 38 5.34 12.97 -9.54
N GLY A 39 4.34 12.27 -9.02
CA GLY A 39 2.96 12.75 -8.96
C GLY A 39 2.81 14.00 -8.11
N PHE A 40 3.43 14.02 -6.92
CA PHE A 40 3.42 15.18 -6.03
C PHE A 40 4.16 16.38 -6.65
N ALA A 41 5.34 16.17 -7.24
CA ALA A 41 6.08 17.23 -7.91
C ALA A 41 5.28 17.84 -9.08
N ARG A 42 4.57 17.00 -9.85
CA ARG A 42 3.70 17.46 -10.93
C ARG A 42 2.51 18.27 -10.40
N ALA A 43 1.88 17.84 -9.32
CA ALA A 43 0.79 18.57 -8.67
C ALA A 43 1.28 19.94 -8.14
N VAL A 44 2.46 19.99 -7.51
CA VAL A 44 3.08 21.24 -7.05
C VAL A 44 3.42 22.14 -8.23
N ALA A 45 3.97 21.61 -9.32
CA ALA A 45 4.27 22.39 -10.52
C ALA A 45 3.00 22.93 -11.20
N ALA A 46 1.90 22.16 -11.20
CA ALA A 46 0.61 22.61 -11.70
C ALA A 46 0.04 23.75 -10.84
N ALA A 47 0.10 23.62 -9.52
CA ALA A 47 -0.31 24.68 -8.59
C ALA A 47 0.54 25.96 -8.75
N ARG A 48 1.86 25.80 -8.95
CA ARG A 48 2.79 26.91 -9.24
C ARG A 48 2.44 27.65 -10.54
N LYS A 49 1.93 26.96 -11.55
CA LYS A 49 1.50 27.56 -12.83
C LYS A 49 0.19 28.35 -12.69
N GLN A 50 -0.70 27.94 -11.79
CA GLN A 50 -1.94 28.67 -11.53
C GLN A 50 -1.69 30.00 -10.79
N ASP A 51 -0.79 30.01 -9.81
CA ASP A 51 -0.52 31.21 -8.98
C ASP A 51 0.98 31.54 -8.87
N PRO A 52 1.66 31.94 -9.97
CA PRO A 52 3.11 32.15 -9.99
C PRO A 52 3.58 33.29 -9.08
N LYS A 53 2.78 34.35 -8.91
CA LYS A 53 3.12 35.53 -8.11
C LYS A 53 3.18 35.21 -6.61
N TYR A 54 2.17 34.53 -6.07
CA TYR A 54 2.09 34.22 -4.65
C TYR A 54 2.84 32.94 -4.27
N PHE A 55 2.93 31.93 -5.16
CA PHE A 55 3.75 30.74 -4.89
C PHE A 55 5.26 30.99 -4.99
N GLY A 56 5.70 31.95 -5.82
CA GLY A 56 7.11 32.32 -5.95
C GLY A 56 7.66 32.86 -4.63
N ASP A 57 7.01 33.92 -4.14
CA ASP A 57 7.24 34.52 -2.82
C ASP A 57 7.03 33.51 -1.68
N GLY A 58 6.16 32.52 -1.90
CA GLY A 58 5.93 31.35 -1.05
C GLY A 58 7.19 30.54 -0.71
N ILE A 59 8.05 30.33 -1.72
CA ILE A 59 9.25 29.48 -1.64
C ILE A 59 10.50 30.29 -1.26
N SER A 60 10.60 31.54 -1.73
CA SER A 60 11.64 32.48 -1.31
C SER A 60 11.24 33.10 0.04
N GLY A 61 11.42 32.34 1.12
CA GLY A 61 11.23 32.83 2.49
C GLY A 61 12.24 33.92 2.83
N ILE A 62 11.98 35.15 2.40
CA ILE A 62 12.75 36.33 2.80
C ILE A 62 12.24 36.75 4.17
N LYS A 63 13.09 36.52 5.19
CA LYS A 63 12.87 36.91 6.58
C LYS A 63 12.69 38.44 6.67
N GLY A 64 11.45 38.92 6.73
CA GLY A 64 11.15 40.33 7.01
C GLY A 64 9.98 40.97 6.26
N ILE A 65 9.29 40.28 5.35
CA ILE A 65 8.07 40.78 4.66
C ILE A 65 6.87 39.92 5.10
N PRO A 66 5.66 40.48 5.33
CA PRO A 66 4.48 39.70 5.70
C PRO A 66 4.33 38.48 4.79
N GLU A 67 4.42 37.30 5.40
CA GLU A 67 4.51 36.00 4.72
C GLU A 67 3.34 35.84 3.75
N THR A 68 3.62 35.48 2.50
CA THR A 68 2.55 35.20 1.54
C THR A 68 1.80 33.94 1.95
N GLY A 69 0.48 33.85 1.66
CA GLY A 69 -0.34 32.69 2.04
C GLY A 69 0.21 31.34 1.54
N ALA A 70 1.00 31.36 0.46
CA ALA A 70 1.69 30.18 -0.05
C ALA A 70 2.85 29.71 0.86
N SER A 71 3.62 30.61 1.49
CA SER A 71 4.66 30.24 2.46
C SER A 71 4.05 29.54 3.67
N LEU A 72 2.90 30.05 4.13
CA LEU A 72 2.16 29.46 5.24
C LEU A 72 1.62 28.07 4.85
N ALA A 73 1.05 27.94 3.66
CA ALA A 73 0.49 26.69 3.14
C ALA A 73 1.56 25.60 2.95
N ILE A 74 2.75 25.94 2.43
CA ILE A 74 3.84 24.97 2.23
C ILE A 74 4.36 24.43 3.58
N ARG A 75 4.52 25.30 4.59
CA ARG A 75 4.88 24.85 5.95
C ARG A 75 3.76 24.01 6.58
N ALA A 76 2.51 24.44 6.47
CA ALA A 76 1.36 23.69 7.00
C ALA A 76 1.23 22.31 6.34
N LEU A 77 1.44 22.22 5.02
CA LEU A 77 1.43 20.97 4.26
C LEU A 77 2.60 20.06 4.67
N GLY A 78 3.79 20.63 4.88
CA GLY A 78 4.96 19.89 5.36
C GLY A 78 4.73 19.27 6.74
N TRP A 79 4.33 20.07 7.74
CA TRP A 79 4.05 19.55 9.08
C TRP A 79 2.84 18.62 9.09
N GLY A 80 1.81 18.91 8.30
CA GLY A 80 0.61 18.08 8.17
C GLY A 80 0.91 16.69 7.60
N THR A 81 1.74 16.59 6.55
CA THR A 81 2.17 15.29 6.01
C THR A 81 3.02 14.49 6.99
N LEU A 82 3.93 15.15 7.73
CA LEU A 82 4.70 14.49 8.80
C LEU A 82 3.80 13.95 9.92
N TYR A 83 2.83 14.74 10.38
CA TYR A 83 1.87 14.29 11.40
C TYR A 83 0.94 13.21 10.87
N ALA A 84 0.52 13.26 9.61
CA ALA A 84 -0.33 12.24 9.00
C ALA A 84 0.40 10.90 8.91
N VAL A 85 1.65 10.89 8.42
CA VAL A 85 2.44 9.66 8.33
C VAL A 85 2.76 9.10 9.71
N THR A 86 3.18 9.95 10.64
CA THR A 86 3.50 9.53 12.01
C THR A 86 2.26 9.07 12.77
N GLY A 87 1.16 9.81 12.66
CA GLY A 87 -0.11 9.54 13.34
C GLY A 87 -0.78 8.27 12.83
N CYS A 88 -0.90 8.10 11.50
CA CYS A 88 -1.41 6.85 10.93
C CYS A 88 -0.49 5.68 11.29
N GLY A 89 0.83 5.85 11.19
CA GLY A 89 1.80 4.82 11.57
C GLY A 89 1.63 4.38 13.03
N LEU A 90 1.58 5.32 13.97
CA LEU A 90 1.37 5.03 15.39
C LEU A 90 -0.03 4.43 15.65
N PHE A 91 -1.07 4.90 14.96
CA PHE A 91 -2.42 4.42 15.12
C PHE A 91 -2.56 2.95 14.68
N PHE A 92 -2.07 2.62 13.48
CA PHE A 92 -2.04 1.24 12.99
C PHE A 92 -1.12 0.35 13.83
N TYR A 93 0.03 0.87 14.26
CA TYR A 93 0.90 0.15 15.20
C TYR A 93 0.23 -0.07 16.56
N GLY A 94 -0.55 0.91 17.04
CA GLY A 94 -1.35 0.81 18.25
C GLY A 94 -2.42 -0.27 18.13
N ILE A 95 -3.14 -0.33 17.01
CA ILE A 95 -4.10 -1.40 16.71
C ILE A 95 -3.39 -2.76 16.64
N TRP A 96 -2.21 -2.84 16.03
CA TRP A 96 -1.40 -4.07 16.04
C TRP A 96 -1.05 -4.47 17.48
N LYS A 97 -0.53 -3.54 18.30
CA LYS A 97 -0.16 -3.80 19.70
C LYS A 97 -1.37 -4.18 20.56
N LEU A 98 -2.54 -3.59 20.33
CA LEU A 98 -3.79 -3.91 21.03
C LEU A 98 -4.39 -5.23 20.57
N SER A 99 -4.20 -5.62 19.31
CA SER A 99 -4.72 -6.88 18.78
C SER A 99 -4.01 -8.13 19.34
N GLY A 100 -2.88 -7.98 20.02
CA GLY A 100 -2.14 -9.09 20.66
C GLY A 100 -1.59 -10.14 19.69
N ALA A 101 -1.77 -9.93 18.38
CA ALA A 101 -1.32 -10.83 17.32
C ALA A 101 0.16 -10.59 17.07
N THR A 102 0.97 -11.60 17.37
CA THR A 102 2.42 -11.54 17.12
C THR A 102 2.76 -11.74 15.65
N ASN A 103 1.79 -12.23 14.86
CA ASN A 103 1.95 -12.52 13.45
C ASN A 103 0.74 -12.02 12.62
N ALA A 104 0.98 -11.57 11.38
CA ALA A 104 -0.06 -11.02 10.50
C ALA A 104 -1.18 -12.04 10.17
N GLU A 105 -0.86 -13.34 10.19
CA GLU A 105 -1.84 -14.42 10.03
C GLU A 105 -2.82 -14.51 11.21
N GLU A 106 -2.33 -14.29 12.43
CA GLU A 106 -3.14 -14.38 13.64
C GLU A 106 -4.11 -13.19 13.74
N PHE A 107 -3.66 -12.02 13.30
CA PHE A 107 -4.51 -10.84 13.10
C PHE A 107 -5.60 -11.08 12.05
N LYS A 108 -5.22 -11.59 10.86
CA LYS A 108 -6.17 -11.98 9.82
C LYS A 108 -7.19 -12.99 10.32
N PHE A 109 -6.75 -13.97 11.10
CA PHE A 109 -7.63 -15.02 11.62
C PHE A 109 -8.60 -14.49 12.67
N LYS A 110 -8.13 -13.70 13.65
CA LYS A 110 -8.97 -13.08 14.68
C LYS A 110 -9.97 -12.09 14.09
N MET A 111 -9.54 -11.22 13.18
CA MET A 111 -10.46 -10.32 12.48
C MET A 111 -11.40 -11.05 11.54
N GLY A 112 -10.93 -12.08 10.84
CA GLY A 112 -11.77 -12.95 10.01
C GLY A 112 -12.83 -13.71 10.82
N SER A 113 -12.55 -14.00 12.09
CA SER A 113 -13.51 -14.64 13.00
C SER A 113 -14.51 -13.66 13.65
N LEU A 114 -14.16 -12.38 13.73
CA LEU A 114 -15.05 -11.31 14.22
C LEU A 114 -16.09 -10.90 13.17
N LEU A 115 -15.79 -11.10 11.89
CA LEU A 115 -16.71 -10.84 10.80
C LEU A 115 -17.66 -12.05 10.62
N PRO A 116 -18.97 -11.82 10.43
CA PRO A 116 -19.89 -12.90 10.11
C PRO A 116 -19.45 -13.58 8.81
N LYS A 117 -19.27 -14.90 8.85
CA LYS A 117 -18.90 -15.68 7.66
C LYS A 117 -19.99 -15.50 6.61
N ILE A 118 -19.64 -14.86 5.49
CA ILE A 118 -20.50 -14.86 4.31
C ILE A 118 -20.65 -16.32 3.86
N PRO A 119 -21.88 -16.85 3.78
CA PRO A 119 -22.10 -18.20 3.27
C PRO A 119 -21.53 -18.27 1.85
N LYS A 120 -20.73 -19.30 1.57
CA LYS A 120 -20.25 -19.56 0.21
C LYS A 120 -21.47 -19.86 -0.65
N ASN A 121 -21.57 -19.21 -1.80
CA ASN A 121 -22.62 -19.45 -2.78
C ASN A 121 -22.43 -20.85 -3.37
N ASP A 122 -23.37 -21.76 -3.11
CA ASP A 122 -23.52 -23.05 -3.80
C ASP A 122 -24.76 -22.93 -4.72
N PRO A 123 -24.63 -22.90 -6.06
CA PRO A 123 -23.41 -23.09 -6.87
C PRO A 123 -22.54 -21.82 -6.98
N PRO A 124 -21.22 -21.96 -7.19
CA PRO A 124 -20.30 -20.83 -7.29
C PRO A 124 -20.57 -20.01 -8.56
N GLN A 125 -21.08 -18.79 -8.40
CA GLN A 125 -21.42 -17.91 -9.52
C GLN A 125 -20.20 -17.16 -10.10
N SER A 126 -19.04 -17.22 -9.44
CA SER A 126 -17.80 -16.57 -9.91
C SER A 126 -16.53 -17.21 -9.35
N ARG A 127 -15.47 -17.36 -10.17
CA ARG A 127 -14.12 -17.78 -9.74
C ARG A 127 -13.43 -16.61 -9.03
N THR A 128 -12.95 -16.81 -7.80
CA THR A 128 -12.24 -15.77 -7.02
C THR A 128 -10.74 -16.00 -6.89
N GLU A 129 -10.22 -17.07 -7.51
CA GLU A 129 -8.81 -17.42 -7.52
C GLU A 129 -8.26 -17.28 -8.94
N PHE A 130 -7.31 -16.36 -9.13
CA PHE A 130 -6.62 -16.13 -10.41
C PHE A 130 -5.13 -16.31 -10.22
N GLU A 131 -4.45 -16.98 -11.15
CA GLU A 131 -2.99 -17.16 -11.13
C GLU A 131 -2.23 -15.85 -11.35
N GLY A 132 -2.87 -14.86 -11.99
CA GLY A 132 -2.27 -13.55 -12.21
C GLY A 132 -3.22 -12.60 -12.92
N LEU A 133 -2.71 -11.41 -13.25
CA LEU A 133 -3.48 -10.40 -13.98
C LEU A 133 -3.92 -10.91 -15.36
N THR A 134 -3.09 -11.72 -16.02
CA THR A 134 -3.43 -12.33 -17.30
C THR A 134 -4.61 -13.29 -17.17
N ASP A 135 -4.59 -14.20 -16.19
CA ASP A 135 -5.69 -15.15 -15.93
C ASP A 135 -6.98 -14.43 -15.54
N LEU A 136 -6.88 -13.35 -14.76
CA LEU A 136 -8.01 -12.48 -14.43
C LEU A 136 -8.58 -11.79 -15.68
N LEU A 137 -7.74 -11.25 -16.55
CA LEU A 137 -8.19 -10.57 -17.76
C LEU A 137 -8.84 -11.55 -18.75
N THR A 138 -8.27 -12.75 -18.88
CA THR A 138 -8.86 -13.83 -19.69
C THR A 138 -10.24 -14.21 -19.16
N TYR A 139 -10.38 -14.42 -17.85
CA TYR A 139 -11.68 -14.74 -17.23
C TYR A 139 -12.73 -13.64 -17.42
N ILE A 140 -12.33 -12.36 -17.28
CA ILE A 140 -13.24 -11.23 -17.54
C ILE A 140 -13.67 -11.19 -19.01
N SER A 141 -12.77 -11.53 -19.93
CA SER A 141 -13.07 -11.50 -21.37
C SER A 141 -13.92 -12.69 -21.84
N GLU A 142 -13.77 -13.86 -21.24
CA GLU A 142 -14.36 -15.11 -21.75
C GLU A 142 -15.56 -15.58 -20.91
N ASP A 143 -15.45 -15.55 -19.59
CA ASP A 143 -16.39 -16.24 -18.68
C ASP A 143 -17.27 -15.28 -17.86
N TRP A 144 -16.89 -14.00 -17.72
CA TRP A 144 -17.64 -13.05 -16.90
C TRP A 144 -18.95 -12.62 -17.58
N GLY A 145 -20.07 -13.17 -17.13
CA GLY A 145 -21.42 -12.83 -17.60
C GLY A 145 -22.03 -13.84 -18.57
N GLN A 146 -21.35 -14.95 -18.90
CA GLN A 146 -21.99 -16.08 -19.57
C GLN A 146 -22.71 -16.94 -18.53
N ASN A 147 -23.97 -16.60 -18.23
CA ASN A 147 -24.88 -17.54 -17.58
C ASN A 147 -25.04 -18.75 -18.52
N LYS A 148 -24.30 -19.83 -18.27
CA LYS A 148 -24.59 -21.13 -18.86
C LYS A 148 -25.86 -21.64 -18.17
N GLU A 149 -26.99 -21.22 -18.72
CA GLU A 149 -28.29 -21.83 -18.47
C GLU A 149 -28.17 -23.30 -18.89
N VAL A 150 -28.19 -24.20 -17.91
CA VAL A 150 -28.46 -25.63 -18.10
C VAL A 150 -29.95 -25.83 -17.86
#